data_AF-A0A965VLA1-F1
#
_entry.id   AF-A0A965VLA1-F1
#
_cell.length_a   1.000
_cell.length_b   1.000
_cell.length_c   1.000
_cell.angle_alpha   90.00
_cell.angle_beta   90.00
_cell.angle_gamma   90.00
#
_symmetry.space_group_name_H-M   'P 1'
#
loop_
_entity.id
_entity.type
_entity.pdbx_description
1 polymer ?
#
loop_
_entity_poly.entity_id
_entity_poly.type
_entity_poly.pdbx_seq_one_letter_code
_entity_poly.pdbx_strand_id
1 'polypeptide(L)' 'IKAEQLIERAYLERLNEAYSRFFHDYDAAPLLIVNAAAIDPTSNDADYEELLGAVRRMKRGKLYFNPLRHAVI' A
#
# COMPACT_ATOMS: atom_id res chain seq x y z
N ILE A 1 -1.49 -18.85 13.74
CA ILE A 1 -2.65 -18.11 14.28
C ILE A 1 -3.88 -18.63 13.51
N LYS A 2 -4.89 -19.19 14.18
CA LYS A 2 -6.03 -19.89 13.52
C LYS A 2 -7.13 -18.95 13.01
N ALA A 3 -7.01 -17.64 13.27
CA ALA A 3 -8.02 -16.63 12.95
C ALA A 3 -8.04 -16.20 11.47
N GLU A 4 -7.01 -16.53 10.69
CA GLU A 4 -6.89 -16.11 9.28
C GLU A 4 -7.36 -17.18 8.28
N GLN A 5 -7.63 -18.42 8.71
CA GLN A 5 -7.95 -19.54 7.80
C GLN A 5 -9.37 -19.50 7.22
N LEU A 6 -10.25 -18.65 7.76
CA LEU A 6 -11.67 -18.54 7.36
C LEU A 6 -12.01 -17.17 6.78
N ILE A 7 -11.00 -16.39 6.38
CA ILE A 7 -11.26 -15.16 5.64
C ILE A 7 -11.66 -15.58 4.22
N GLU A 8 -12.97 -15.66 3.98
CA GLU A 8 -13.51 -15.98 2.67
C GLU A 8 -13.06 -14.94 1.64
N ARG A 9 -12.73 -15.40 0.44
CA ARG A 9 -12.32 -14.52 -0.66
C ARG A 9 -13.36 -13.42 -0.93
N ALA A 10 -14.66 -13.77 -0.88
CA ALA A 10 -15.75 -12.82 -1.08
C ALA A 10 -15.74 -11.70 -0.02
N TYR A 11 -15.33 -12.01 1.22
CA TYR A 11 -15.19 -11.00 2.26
C TYR A 11 -14.01 -10.06 1.98
N LEU A 12 -12.85 -10.59 1.55
CA LEU A 12 -11.70 -9.76 1.14
C LEU A 12 -12.04 -8.85 -0.04
N GLU A 13 -12.79 -9.36 -1.03
CA GLU A 13 -13.24 -8.58 -2.17
C GLU A 13 -14.16 -7.42 -1.73
N ARG A 14 -15.15 -7.70 -0.88
CA ARG A 14 -16.03 -6.67 -0.31
C ARG A 14 -15.26 -5.64 0.52
N LEU A 15 -14.29 -6.08 1.30
CA LEU A 15 -13.44 -5.22 2.11
C LEU A 15 -12.59 -4.30 1.23
N ASN A 16 -11.94 -4.86 0.21
CA ASN A 16 -11.14 -4.12 -0.74
C ASN A 16 -11.98 -3.08 -1.50
N GLU A 17 -13.21 -3.44 -1.91
CA GLU A 17 -14.14 -2.54 -2.57
C GLU A 17 -14.60 -1.39 -1.66
N ALA A 18 -14.89 -1.69 -0.38
CA ALA A 18 -15.24 -0.69 0.61
C ALA A 18 -14.10 0.30 0.88
N TYR A 19 -12.86 -0.19 1.06
CA TYR A 19 -11.69 0.66 1.24
C TYR A 19 -11.37 1.49 -0.01
N SER A 20 -11.49 0.90 -1.20
CA SER A 20 -11.26 1.62 -2.47
C SER A 20 -12.21 2.80 -2.61
N ARG A 21 -13.50 2.63 -2.28
CA ARG A 21 -14.47 3.73 -2.26
C ARG A 21 -14.15 4.76 -1.19
N PHE A 22 -13.88 4.33 0.04
CA PHE A 22 -13.55 5.23 1.14
C PHE A 22 -12.35 6.14 0.77
N PHE A 23 -11.27 5.56 0.27
CA PHE A 23 -10.08 6.31 -0.14
C PHE A 23 -10.23 7.05 -1.48
N HIS A 24 -11.27 6.75 -2.27
CA HIS A 24 -11.62 7.54 -3.46
C HIS A 24 -12.15 8.92 -3.07
N ASP A 25 -12.95 9.01 -2.02
CA ASP A 25 -13.53 10.29 -1.58
C ASP A 25 -12.76 10.93 -0.41
N TYR A 26 -11.83 10.21 0.21
CA TYR A 26 -11.02 10.72 1.32
C TYR A 26 -10.10 11.87 0.89
N ASP A 27 -10.29 13.05 1.52
CA ASP A 27 -9.52 14.27 1.29
C ASP A 27 -8.99 14.93 2.58
N ALA A 28 -9.32 14.38 3.74
CA ALA A 28 -8.96 14.96 5.05
C ALA A 28 -7.44 14.97 5.32
N ALA A 29 -6.66 14.12 4.64
CA ALA A 29 -5.21 14.11 4.69
C ALA A 29 -4.64 13.65 3.34
N PRO A 30 -3.35 13.92 3.07
CA PRO A 30 -2.70 13.38 1.88
C PRO A 30 -2.67 11.85 1.92
N LEU A 31 -2.92 11.21 0.77
CA LEU A 31 -3.06 9.77 0.64
C LEU A 31 -1.93 9.18 -0.21
N LEU A 32 -1.19 8.21 0.34
CA LEU A 32 -0.16 7.47 -0.37
C LEU A 32 -0.69 6.07 -0.71
N ILE A 33 -0.72 5.74 -2.00
CA ILE A 33 -1.12 4.42 -2.49
C ILE A 33 0.13 3.69 -2.97
N VAL A 34 0.50 2.62 -2.28
CA VAL A 34 1.73 1.84 -2.52
C VAL A 34 1.40 0.50 -3.15
N ASN A 35 2.12 0.13 -4.21
CA ASN A 35 2.08 -1.24 -4.71
C ASN A 35 2.94 -2.17 -3.82
N ALA A 36 2.26 -2.87 -2.91
CA ALA A 36 2.89 -3.80 -1.98
C ALA A 36 3.43 -5.09 -2.62
N ALA A 37 3.08 -5.41 -3.88
CA ALA A 37 3.56 -6.62 -4.55
C ALA A 37 5.04 -6.54 -4.96
N ALA A 38 5.59 -5.33 -5.01
CA ALA A 38 6.92 -5.05 -5.55
C ALA A 38 7.94 -4.59 -4.50
N ILE A 39 7.56 -4.50 -3.22
CA ILE A 39 8.36 -3.94 -2.13
C ILE A 39 8.33 -4.84 -0.90
N ASP A 40 9.48 -5.04 -0.25
CA ASP A 40 9.59 -5.73 1.03
C ASP A 40 10.31 -4.85 2.06
N PRO A 41 9.61 -3.88 2.67
CA PRO A 41 10.21 -2.99 3.65
C PRO A 41 10.54 -3.70 4.98
N THR A 42 10.16 -4.98 5.14
CA THR A 42 10.44 -5.76 6.34
C THR A 42 11.78 -6.49 6.28
N SER A 43 12.20 -6.93 5.09
CA SER A 43 13.50 -7.60 4.91
C SER A 43 14.53 -6.76 4.15
N ASN A 44 14.13 -5.65 3.51
CA ASN A 44 15.02 -4.83 2.68
C ASN A 44 14.98 -3.34 3.12
N ASP A 45 16.10 -2.87 3.68
CA ASP A 45 16.24 -1.49 4.14
C ASP A 45 16.16 -0.45 3.01
N ALA A 46 16.58 -0.81 1.78
CA ALA A 46 16.47 0.10 0.64
C ALA A 46 15.01 0.36 0.25
N ASP A 47 14.19 -0.69 0.30
CA ASP A 47 12.75 -0.62 0.10
C ASP A 47 12.08 0.22 1.19
N TYR A 48 12.50 0.05 2.45
CA TYR A 48 12.05 0.89 3.56
C TYR A 48 12.38 2.37 3.34
N GLU A 49 13.62 2.70 2.98
CA GLU A 49 14.04 4.08 2.74
C GLU A 49 13.30 4.71 1.55
N GLU A 50 13.00 3.95 0.49
CA GLU A 50 12.23 4.43 -0.65
C GLU A 50 10.79 4.77 -0.24
N LEU A 51 10.15 3.89 0.54
CA LEU A 51 8.83 4.10 1.11
C LEU A 51 8.81 5.32 2.05
N LEU A 52 9.79 5.43 2.95
CA LEU A 52 9.92 6.56 3.87
C LEU A 52 10.11 7.87 3.11
N GLY A 53 10.91 7.85 2.04
CA GLY A 53 11.06 8.96 1.12
C GLY A 53 9.74 9.36 0.47
N ALA A 54 8.93 8.39 0.02
CA ALA A 54 7.62 8.64 -0.55
C ALA A 54 6.65 9.28 0.46
N VAL A 55 6.63 8.77 1.70
CA VAL A 55 5.85 9.35 2.81
C VAL A 55 6.26 10.80 3.08
N ARG A 56 7.57 11.10 3.12
CA ARG A 56 8.08 12.47 3.35
C ARG A 56 7.80 13.43 2.20
N ARG A 57 7.77 12.94 0.95
CA ARG A 57 7.47 13.76 -0.25
C ARG A 57 5.99 14.09 -0.37
N MET A 58 5.12 13.26 0.20
CA MET A 58 3.69 13.46 0.16
C MET A 58 3.30 14.72 0.93
N LYS A 59 2.85 15.76 0.22
CA LYS A 59 2.43 17.04 0.82
C LYS A 59 0.93 17.31 0.68
N ARG A 60 0.32 16.93 -0.44
CA ARG A 60 -1.11 17.11 -0.74
C ARG A 60 -1.59 16.10 -1.78
N GLY A 61 -2.90 15.84 -1.79
CA GLY A 61 -3.56 15.01 -2.78
C GLY A 61 -3.23 13.52 -2.65
N LYS A 62 -3.33 12.81 -3.77
CA LYS A 62 -3.10 11.36 -3.84
C LYS A 62 -1.81 11.09 -4.59
N LEU A 63 -0.89 10.36 -3.98
CA LEU A 63 0.35 9.94 -4.58
C LEU A 63 0.33 8.43 -4.81
N TYR A 64 0.50 8.03 -6.06
CA TYR A 64 0.71 6.63 -6.41
C TYR A 64 2.21 6.35 -6.42
N PHE A 65 2.62 5.41 -5.59
CA PHE A 65 4.00 4.97 -5.48
C PHE A 65 4.07 3.51 -5.96
N ASN A 66 4.69 3.35 -7.13
CA ASN A 66 5.00 2.06 -7.69
C ASN A 66 6.52 1.86 -7.55
N PRO A 67 6.98 1.06 -6.57
CA PRO A 67 8.39 0.77 -6.44
C PRO A 67 8.82 0.03 -7.70
N LEU A 68 9.77 0.62 -8.43
CA LEU A 68 10.41 -0.06 -9.54
C LEU A 68 11.26 -1.14 -8.90
N ARG A 69 10.88 -2.41 -9.06
CA ARG A 69 11.75 -3.50 -8.61
C ARG A 69 13.12 -3.25 -9.22
N HIS A 70 14.12 -3.11 -8.35
CA HIS A 70 15.46 -3.58 -8.65
C HIS A 70 15.30 -5.08 -8.89
N ALA A 71 14.92 -5.45 -10.12
CA ALA A 71 14.96 -6.84 -10.55
C ALA A 71 16.43 -7.23 -10.38
N VAL A 72 16.70 -8.01 -9.32
CA VAL A 72 17.97 -8.67 -9.14
C VAL A 72 18.22 -9.45 -10.42
N ILE A 73 19.24 -9.02 -11.16
CA ILE A 73 19.87 -9.81 -12.23
C ILE A 73 20.71 -10.88 -11.54
#